data_AF-A0A662JGP8-F1
#
_entry.id   AF-A0A662JGP8-F1
#
_cell.length_a   1.000
_cell.length_b   1.000
_cell.length_c   1.000
_cell.angle_alpha   90.00
_cell.angle_beta   90.00
_cell.angle_gamma   90.00
#
_symmetry.space_group_name_H-M   'P 1'
#
loop_
_entity.id
_entity.type
_entity.pdbx_description
1 polymer ?
#
loop_
_entity_poly.entity_id
_entity_poly.type
_entity_poly.pdbx_seq_one_letter_code
_entity_poly.pdbx_strand_id
1 'polypeptide(L)'
;MSLVKSLGFNYEKLSDNLKIISMSPRLFTEGALYFYMEKLVKNLKPERLIVDSLARHYDEEEFLELARSLILLCKKHGVTCLLTSLEDLMKGEELTISTAVDNTVSIWFNCSGNEVKRMITVFKERMSTHDPHKHTLHIEKREVVIRWAYNWGGLGLKWWRRSSKPWRRFSAHPFQ
;
A
#
# COMPACT_ATOMS: atom_id res chain seq x y z
N MET A 1 0.78 18.54 14.14
CA MET A 1 2.00 17.70 14.14
C MET A 1 1.91 16.75 12.95
N SER A 2 2.79 16.82 11.95
CA SER A 2 2.66 16.01 10.73
C SER A 2 2.97 14.54 11.01
N LEU A 3 2.22 13.63 10.38
CA LEU A 3 2.35 12.17 10.53
C LEU A 3 3.75 11.66 10.13
N VAL A 4 4.40 12.34 9.19
CA VAL A 4 5.79 12.09 8.79
C VAL A 4 6.76 12.25 9.97
N LYS A 5 6.54 13.26 10.82
CA LYS A 5 7.39 13.53 12.00
C LYS A 5 7.19 12.49 13.10
N SER A 6 5.98 11.96 13.29
CA SER A 6 5.71 10.92 14.28
C SER A 6 6.33 9.56 13.89
N LEU A 7 6.48 9.30 12.59
CA LEU A 7 7.25 8.18 12.05
C LEU A 7 8.77 8.36 12.17
N GLY A 8 9.25 9.52 12.67
CA GLY A 8 10.67 9.79 12.89
C GLY A 8 11.41 10.38 11.69
N PHE A 9 10.70 10.73 10.62
CA PHE A 9 11.30 11.38 9.45
C PHE A 9 11.35 12.90 9.62
N ASN A 10 12.45 13.50 9.14
CA ASN A 10 12.56 14.95 9.03
C ASN A 10 12.08 15.38 7.64
N TYR A 11 10.91 16.02 7.59
CA TYR A 11 10.31 16.50 6.34
C TYR A 11 11.20 17.50 5.59
N GLU A 12 11.89 18.40 6.29
CA GLU A 12 12.77 19.41 5.67
C GLU A 12 13.93 18.78 4.91
N LYS A 13 14.41 17.61 5.37
CA LYS A 13 15.44 16.85 4.65
C LYS A 13 14.90 16.06 3.45
N LEU A 14 13.58 15.93 3.37
CA LEU A 14 12.91 15.19 2.31
C LEU A 14 12.29 16.11 1.26
N SER A 15 12.10 17.40 1.54
CA SER A 15 11.32 18.31 0.71
C SER A 15 11.81 18.44 -0.74
N ASP A 16 13.11 18.24 -0.96
CA ASP A 16 13.70 18.28 -2.31
C ASP A 16 13.26 17.08 -3.17
N ASN A 17 12.94 15.95 -2.52
CA ASN A 17 12.59 14.68 -3.16
C ASN A 17 11.16 14.22 -2.86
N LEU A 18 10.44 14.92 -1.98
CA LEU A 18 9.10 14.61 -1.51
C LEU A 18 8.23 15.85 -1.60
N LYS A 19 7.27 15.82 -2.51
CA LYS A 19 6.22 16.82 -2.60
C LYS A 19 4.91 16.24 -2.09
N ILE A 20 4.40 16.79 -1.00
CA ILE A 20 3.08 16.43 -0.46
C ILE A 20 2.05 17.44 -0.96
N ILE A 21 1.03 16.95 -1.65
CA ILE A 21 -0.08 17.76 -2.14
C ILE A 21 -1.33 17.29 -1.40
N SER A 22 -1.88 18.17 -0.57
CA SER A 22 -3.13 17.92 0.13
C SER A 22 -4.24 18.68 -0.57
N MET A 23 -5.24 17.96 -1.06
CA MET A 23 -6.42 18.54 -1.67
C MET A 23 -7.68 17.78 -1.25
N SER A 24 -8.81 18.47 -1.24
CA SER A 24 -10.12 17.85 -0.99
C SER A 24 -10.67 17.33 -2.32
N PRO A 25 -10.86 16.01 -2.50
CA PRO A 25 -11.38 15.45 -3.75
C PRO A 25 -12.78 15.98 -4.09
N ARG A 26 -13.58 16.35 -3.09
CA ARG A 26 -14.92 16.95 -3.24
C ARG A 26 -14.95 18.24 -4.05
N LEU A 27 -13.80 18.88 -4.25
CA LEU A 27 -13.70 20.13 -5.03
C LEU A 27 -13.50 19.86 -6.54
N PHE A 28 -13.39 18.59 -6.94
CA PHE A 28 -13.05 18.19 -8.29
C PHE A 28 -13.99 17.08 -8.76
N THR A 29 -14.47 17.19 -9.99
CA THR A 29 -14.94 16.01 -10.72
C THR A 29 -13.76 15.07 -10.96
N GLU A 30 -14.02 13.80 -11.18
CA GLU A 30 -13.07 12.76 -11.57
C GLU A 30 -12.22 13.20 -12.77
N GLY A 31 -12.83 13.78 -13.81
CA GLY A 31 -12.09 14.33 -14.96
C GLY A 31 -11.19 15.51 -14.61
N ALA A 32 -11.65 16.44 -13.76
CA ALA A 32 -10.86 17.58 -13.33
C ALA A 32 -9.66 17.15 -12.46
N LEU A 33 -9.88 16.17 -11.57
CA LEU A 33 -8.84 15.59 -10.74
C LEU A 33 -7.82 14.84 -11.61
N TYR A 34 -8.26 14.05 -12.58
CA TYR A 34 -7.38 13.40 -13.55
C TYR A 34 -6.51 14.43 -14.30
N PHE A 35 -7.11 15.49 -14.84
CA PHE A 35 -6.37 16.53 -15.56
C PHE A 35 -5.32 17.20 -14.67
N TYR A 36 -5.68 17.49 -13.42
CA TYR A 36 -4.74 18.05 -12.44
C TYR A 36 -3.57 17.10 -12.18
N MET A 37 -3.84 15.82 -11.92
CA MET A 37 -2.83 14.79 -11.71
C MET A 37 -1.95 14.58 -12.94
N GLU A 38 -2.51 14.66 -14.14
CA GLU A 38 -1.77 14.61 -15.41
C GLU A 38 -0.75 15.75 -15.50
N LYS A 39 -1.16 16.98 -15.17
CA LYS A 39 -0.25 18.13 -15.12
C LYS A 39 0.85 17.95 -14.08
N LEU A 40 0.52 17.41 -12.90
CA LEU A 40 1.52 17.11 -11.87
C LEU A 40 2.55 16.10 -12.36
N VAL A 41 2.12 14.98 -12.94
CA VAL A 41 3.01 13.94 -13.45
C VAL A 41 3.91 14.49 -14.57
N LYS A 42 3.34 15.25 -15.51
CA LYS A 42 4.11 15.84 -16.63
C LYS A 42 5.14 16.88 -16.17
N ASN A 43 4.77 17.73 -15.22
CA ASN A 43 5.61 18.85 -14.78
C ASN A 43 6.67 18.42 -13.76
N LEU A 44 6.30 17.56 -12.80
CA LEU A 44 7.19 17.11 -11.73
C LEU A 44 8.02 15.89 -12.11
N LYS A 45 7.55 15.08 -13.07
CA LYS A 45 8.20 13.84 -13.52
C LYS A 45 8.63 12.93 -12.34
N PRO A 46 7.71 12.59 -11.43
CA PRO A 46 8.07 11.83 -10.24
C PRO A 46 8.45 10.39 -10.60
N GLU A 47 9.39 9.79 -9.88
CA GLU A 47 9.64 8.34 -9.95
C GLU A 47 8.51 7.53 -9.31
N ARG A 48 7.88 8.11 -8.29
CA ARG A 48 6.87 7.48 -7.44
C ARG A 48 5.71 8.42 -7.18
N LEU A 49 4.49 7.91 -7.36
CA LEU A 49 3.25 8.59 -7.03
C LEU A 49 2.49 7.77 -6.00
N ILE A 50 2.10 8.40 -4.89
CA ILE A 50 1.22 7.81 -3.89
C ILE A 50 -0.07 8.61 -3.92
N VAL A 51 -1.19 7.92 -4.14
CA VAL A 51 -2.51 8.53 -4.02
C VAL A 51 -3.24 7.87 -2.86
N ASP A 52 -3.45 8.63 -1.80
CA ASP A 52 -4.05 8.14 -0.58
C ASP A 52 -5.57 8.42 -0.57
N SER A 53 -6.36 7.35 -0.50
CA SER A 53 -7.79 7.38 -0.18
C SER A 53 -8.70 8.04 -1.22
N LEU A 54 -8.57 7.67 -2.51
CA LEU A 54 -9.45 8.16 -3.59
C LEU A 54 -10.90 7.65 -3.49
N ALA A 55 -11.10 6.39 -3.07
CA ALA A 55 -12.39 5.69 -3.20
C ALA A 55 -13.55 6.29 -2.36
N ARG A 56 -13.27 7.08 -1.31
CA ARG A 56 -14.32 7.60 -0.40
C ARG A 56 -15.14 8.77 -0.96
N HIS A 57 -14.77 9.31 -2.11
CA HIS A 57 -15.23 10.62 -2.56
C HIS A 57 -15.98 10.63 -3.88
N TYR A 58 -16.00 9.51 -4.58
CA TYR A 58 -16.61 9.32 -5.88
C TYR A 58 -17.53 8.11 -5.82
N ASP A 59 -18.53 8.07 -6.68
CA ASP A 59 -19.30 6.86 -6.87
C ASP A 59 -18.40 5.77 -7.51
N GLU A 60 -18.81 4.51 -7.41
CA GLU A 60 -17.96 3.39 -7.82
C GLU A 60 -17.48 3.53 -9.27
N GLU A 61 -18.38 3.85 -10.20
CA GLU A 61 -18.04 3.99 -11.63
C GLU A 61 -17.00 5.10 -11.87
N GLU A 62 -17.23 6.29 -11.30
CA GLU A 62 -16.32 7.44 -11.38
C GLU A 62 -14.94 7.12 -10.79
N PHE A 63 -14.92 6.45 -9.62
CA PHE A 63 -13.69 6.00 -9.00
C PHE A 63 -12.92 5.03 -9.90
N LEU A 64 -13.60 4.06 -10.51
CA LEU A 64 -12.96 3.07 -11.38
C LEU A 64 -12.37 3.70 -12.64
N GLU A 65 -13.10 4.62 -13.26
CA GLU A 65 -12.61 5.35 -14.42
C GLU A 65 -11.38 6.19 -14.07
N LEU A 66 -11.43 6.92 -12.96
CA LEU A 66 -10.31 7.72 -12.46
C LEU A 66 -9.10 6.85 -12.14
N ALA A 67 -9.30 5.78 -11.36
CA ALA A 67 -8.22 4.88 -10.95
C ALA A 67 -7.55 4.21 -12.16
N ARG A 68 -8.34 3.70 -13.12
CA ARG A 68 -7.80 3.12 -14.37
C ARG A 68 -7.02 4.15 -15.17
N SER A 69 -7.55 5.35 -15.31
CA SER A 69 -6.90 6.43 -16.04
C SER A 69 -5.57 6.85 -15.39
N LEU A 70 -5.53 6.94 -14.06
CA LEU A 70 -4.31 7.24 -13.31
C LEU A 70 -3.28 6.10 -13.41
N ILE A 71 -3.70 4.85 -13.35
CA ILE A 71 -2.82 3.69 -13.53
C ILE A 71 -2.18 3.74 -14.92
N LEU A 72 -2.98 3.96 -15.96
CA LEU A 72 -2.49 4.05 -17.34
C LEU A 72 -1.55 5.25 -17.53
N LEU A 73 -1.87 6.40 -16.97
CA LEU A 73 -1.01 7.57 -16.97
C LEU A 73 0.37 7.25 -16.36
N CYS A 74 0.39 6.62 -15.19
CA CYS A 74 1.63 6.27 -14.51
C CYS A 74 2.45 5.26 -15.32
N LYS A 75 1.80 4.21 -15.84
CA LYS A 75 2.43 3.21 -16.71
C LYS A 75 3.05 3.85 -17.95
N LYS A 76 2.33 4.76 -18.61
CA LYS A 76 2.80 5.50 -19.79
C LYS A 76 4.06 6.32 -19.52
N HIS A 77 4.18 6.87 -18.31
CA HIS A 77 5.30 7.72 -17.92
C HIS A 77 6.39 7.00 -17.11
N GLY A 78 6.29 5.69 -16.92
CA GLY A 78 7.27 4.92 -16.13
C GLY A 78 7.25 5.25 -14.64
N VAL A 79 6.14 5.79 -14.12
CA VAL A 79 5.98 6.17 -12.71
C VAL A 79 5.45 4.98 -11.92
N THR A 80 6.11 4.65 -10.81
CA THR A 80 5.58 3.64 -9.87
C THR A 80 4.43 4.24 -9.08
N CYS A 81 3.22 3.70 -9.23
CA CYS A 81 2.02 4.20 -8.56
C CYS A 81 1.57 3.29 -7.42
N LEU A 82 1.33 3.88 -6.25
CA LEU A 82 0.68 3.24 -5.11
C LEU A 82 -0.68 3.91 -4.87
N LEU A 83 -1.75 3.16 -5.07
CA LEU A 83 -3.11 3.58 -4.73
C LEU A 83 -3.52 2.90 -3.43
N THR A 84 -4.05 3.64 -2.47
CA THR A 84 -4.68 3.06 -1.29
C THR A 84 -6.18 3.00 -1.48
N SER A 85 -6.77 1.89 -1.02
CA SER A 85 -8.20 1.72 -0.98
C SER A 85 -8.60 0.98 0.28
N LEU A 86 -9.89 0.98 0.58
CA LEU A 86 -10.42 0.51 1.87
C LEU A 86 -11.07 -0.85 1.76
N GLU A 87 -11.12 -1.45 0.57
CA GLU A 87 -11.77 -2.73 0.40
C GLU A 87 -11.03 -3.82 1.19
N ASP A 88 -11.80 -4.58 1.96
CA ASP A 88 -11.34 -5.73 2.72
C ASP A 88 -11.48 -7.00 1.88
N LEU A 89 -10.46 -7.25 1.05
CA LEU A 89 -10.40 -8.43 0.17
C LEU A 89 -10.53 -9.76 0.93
N MET A 90 -10.26 -9.76 2.24
CA MET A 90 -10.37 -10.96 3.07
C MET A 90 -11.81 -11.28 3.48
N LYS A 91 -12.74 -10.32 3.36
CA LYS A 91 -14.18 -10.53 3.54
C LYS A 91 -14.92 -10.86 2.25
N GLY A 92 -14.18 -11.08 1.16
CA GLY A 92 -14.74 -11.36 -0.15
C GLY A 92 -15.14 -10.11 -0.92
N GLU A 93 -14.70 -8.91 -0.49
CA GLU A 93 -14.83 -7.71 -1.30
C GLU A 93 -13.95 -7.85 -2.54
N GLU A 94 -14.50 -7.47 -3.70
CA GLU A 94 -13.78 -7.55 -4.97
C GLU A 94 -13.04 -6.24 -5.21
N LEU A 95 -11.74 -6.33 -5.48
CA LEU A 95 -11.00 -5.17 -5.97
C LEU A 95 -11.34 -5.00 -7.46
N THR A 96 -12.27 -4.11 -7.79
CA THR A 96 -12.75 -3.91 -9.16
C THR A 96 -11.68 -3.36 -10.12
N ILE A 97 -10.56 -2.84 -9.59
CA ILE A 97 -9.34 -2.46 -10.35
C ILE A 97 -8.24 -3.54 -10.35
N SER A 98 -8.50 -4.72 -9.78
CA SER A 98 -7.51 -5.80 -9.65
C SER A 98 -6.88 -6.19 -10.98
N THR A 99 -7.60 -6.10 -12.09
CA THR A 99 -7.11 -6.41 -13.44
C THR A 99 -6.15 -5.35 -13.98
N ALA A 100 -6.32 -4.08 -13.58
CA ALA A 100 -5.49 -2.96 -14.03
C ALA A 100 -4.17 -2.86 -13.25
N VAL A 101 -4.21 -3.15 -11.95
CA VAL A 101 -3.03 -3.13 -11.07
C VAL A 101 -2.18 -4.37 -11.25
N ASP A 102 -0.87 -4.22 -11.08
CA ASP A 102 0.07 -5.32 -11.20
C ASP A 102 0.23 -6.06 -9.88
N ASN A 103 0.23 -5.33 -8.76
CA ASN A 103 0.39 -5.88 -7.41
C ASN A 103 -0.75 -5.44 -6.50
N THR A 104 -1.12 -6.30 -5.55
CA THR A 104 -2.14 -6.04 -4.54
C THR A 104 -1.64 -6.50 -3.18
N VAL A 105 -1.60 -5.59 -2.22
CA VAL A 105 -1.30 -5.87 -0.82
C VAL A 105 -2.56 -5.61 -0.02
N SER A 106 -3.00 -6.59 0.76
CA SER A 106 -4.17 -6.46 1.63
C SER A 106 -3.73 -6.35 3.08
N ILE A 107 -4.35 -5.43 3.80
CA ILE A 107 -4.19 -5.22 5.24
C ILE A 107 -5.58 -5.25 5.85
N TRP A 108 -5.79 -6.08 6.86
CA TRP A 108 -7.09 -6.21 7.52
C TRP A 108 -6.92 -6.47 9.02
N PHE A 109 -8.04 -6.40 9.75
CA PHE A 109 -8.07 -6.74 11.17
C PHE A 109 -8.66 -8.14 11.37
N ASN A 110 -7.97 -8.96 12.17
CA ASN A 110 -8.49 -10.22 12.67
C ASN A 110 -8.82 -10.05 14.16
N CYS A 111 -10.11 -10.07 14.48
CA CYS A 111 -10.62 -9.93 15.84
C CYS A 111 -10.95 -11.33 16.39
N SER A 112 -10.24 -11.77 17.43
CA SER A 112 -10.48 -13.06 18.09
C SER A 112 -10.48 -12.89 19.59
N GLY A 113 -11.62 -13.16 20.23
CA GLY A 113 -11.82 -12.90 21.65
C GLY A 113 -11.56 -11.42 21.98
N ASN A 114 -10.63 -11.16 22.90
CA ASN A 114 -10.23 -9.81 23.32
C ASN A 114 -9.03 -9.24 22.54
N GLU A 115 -8.58 -9.92 21.48
CA GLU A 115 -7.39 -9.53 20.72
C GLU A 115 -7.76 -9.05 19.31
N VAL A 116 -7.27 -7.87 18.94
CA VAL A 116 -7.36 -7.31 17.59
C VAL A 116 -5.98 -7.34 16.96
N LYS A 117 -5.79 -8.19 15.95
CA LYS A 117 -4.52 -8.31 15.21
C LYS A 117 -4.62 -7.61 13.87
N ARG A 118 -3.64 -6.77 13.54
CA ARG A 118 -3.44 -6.32 12.16
C ARG A 118 -2.75 -7.42 11.38
N MET A 119 -3.29 -7.73 10.22
CA MET A 119 -2.81 -8.75 9.32
C MET A 119 -2.37 -8.11 8.01
N ILE A 120 -1.45 -8.74 7.30
CA ILE A 120 -0.97 -8.32 5.97
C ILE A 120 -0.72 -9.55 5.10
N THR A 121 -1.01 -9.43 3.80
CA THR A 121 -0.65 -10.42 2.78
C THR A 121 -0.38 -9.74 1.45
N VAL A 122 0.50 -10.32 0.63
CA VAL A 122 0.51 -10.05 -0.79
C VAL A 122 -0.57 -10.93 -1.40
N PHE A 123 -1.57 -10.32 -2.03
CA PHE A 123 -2.70 -11.04 -2.63
C PHE A 123 -2.44 -11.33 -4.11
N LYS A 124 -1.73 -10.42 -4.77
CA LYS A 124 -1.39 -10.52 -6.18
C LYS A 124 -0.03 -9.88 -6.41
N GLU A 125 0.81 -10.55 -7.21
CA GLU A 125 2.02 -9.99 -7.77
C GLU A 125 2.14 -10.48 -9.21
N ARG A 126 2.39 -9.58 -10.17
CA ARG A 126 2.61 -9.95 -11.56
C ARG A 126 4.10 -10.15 -11.81
N MET A 127 4.44 -11.23 -12.52
CA MET A 127 5.77 -11.50 -13.07
C MET A 127 6.84 -11.89 -12.04
N SER A 128 6.45 -12.20 -10.81
CA SER A 128 7.31 -12.70 -9.73
C SER A 128 6.53 -13.69 -8.83
N THR A 129 7.28 -14.50 -8.09
CA THR A 129 6.71 -15.32 -7.02
C THR A 129 6.64 -14.49 -5.75
N HIS A 130 5.53 -14.58 -5.03
CA HIS A 130 5.32 -13.88 -3.76
C HIS A 130 5.00 -14.87 -2.64
N ASP A 131 5.13 -14.42 -1.40
CA ASP A 131 4.77 -15.21 -0.23
C ASP A 131 3.24 -15.33 -0.13
N PRO A 132 2.66 -16.55 -0.25
CA PRO A 132 1.21 -16.74 -0.22
C PRO A 132 0.62 -16.74 1.21
N HIS A 133 1.44 -16.54 2.24
CA HIS A 133 0.99 -16.64 3.63
C HIS A 133 0.50 -15.31 4.19
N LYS A 134 -0.44 -15.43 5.13
CA LYS A 134 -0.92 -14.32 5.96
C LYS A 134 0.08 -14.06 7.07
N HIS A 135 0.42 -12.79 7.29
CA HIS A 135 1.33 -12.36 8.35
C HIS A 135 0.64 -11.39 9.30
N THR A 136 1.18 -11.26 10.50
CA THR A 136 0.82 -10.20 11.46
C THR A 136 1.67 -8.96 11.22
N LEU A 137 1.07 -7.79 11.32
CA LEU A 137 1.72 -6.48 11.16
C LEU A 137 1.73 -5.75 12.51
N HIS A 138 2.92 -5.39 12.96
CA HIS A 138 3.15 -4.63 14.19
C HIS A 138 3.79 -3.29 13.86
N ILE A 139 3.51 -2.28 14.68
CA ILE A 139 4.24 -1.00 14.63
C ILE A 139 5.06 -0.93 15.91
N GLU A 140 6.36 -1.12 15.79
CA GLU A 140 7.29 -1.15 16.93
C GLU A 140 8.39 -0.13 16.70
N LYS A 141 8.67 0.72 17.69
CA LYS A 141 9.76 1.72 17.60
C LYS A 141 9.73 2.58 16.32
N ARG A 142 8.53 2.92 15.82
CA ARG A 142 8.27 3.66 14.56
C ARG A 142 8.58 2.90 13.26
N GLU A 143 8.79 1.59 13.35
CA GLU A 143 8.99 0.71 12.21
C GLU A 143 7.79 -0.23 12.02
N VAL A 144 7.54 -0.63 10.78
CA VAL A 144 6.59 -1.69 10.45
C VAL A 144 7.30 -3.02 10.54
N VAL A 145 6.83 -3.90 11.41
CA VAL A 145 7.40 -5.24 11.63
C VAL A 145 6.39 -6.30 11.20
N ILE A 146 6.77 -7.13 10.22
CA ILE A 146 5.95 -8.23 9.71
C ILE A 146 6.44 -9.54 10.36
N ARG A 147 5.52 -10.31 10.95
CA ARG A 147 5.81 -11.60 11.61
C ARG A 147 4.83 -12.67 11.16
N TRP A 148 5.28 -13.92 11.13
CA TRP A 148 4.44 -15.08 10.86
C TRP A 148 3.18 -15.09 11.73
N ALA A 149 2.02 -15.28 11.11
CA ALA A 149 0.80 -15.62 11.83
C ALA A 149 0.91 -17.08 12.29
N TYR A 150 1.19 -17.30 13.58
CA TYR A 150 1.27 -18.67 14.11
C TYR A 150 -0.08 -19.38 13.93
N ASN A 151 -0.06 -20.57 13.32
CA ASN A 151 -1.17 -21.53 13.36
C ASN A 151 -1.12 -22.30 14.69
N TRP A 152 -2.14 -22.12 15.53
CA TRP A 152 -2.47 -23.08 16.59
C TRP A 152 -3.92 -23.50 16.41
N GLY A 153 -4.13 -24.74 15.96
CA GLY A 153 -5.46 -25.35 15.87
C GLY A 153 -5.52 -26.52 14.90
N GLY A 154 -4.96 -27.68 15.27
CA GLY A 154 -5.18 -28.94 14.57
C GLY A 154 -4.01 -29.92 14.62
N LEU A 155 -3.93 -30.70 15.71
CA LEU A 155 -3.28 -32.02 15.85
C LEU A 155 -1.89 -32.29 15.20
N GLY A 156 -0.92 -32.58 16.05
CA GLY A 156 0.05 -33.66 15.78
C GLY A 156 1.46 -33.25 15.32
N LEU A 157 2.40 -33.45 16.24
CA LEU A 157 3.85 -33.69 16.08
C LEU A 157 4.55 -33.53 14.70
N LYS A 158 5.75 -32.92 14.81
CA LYS A 158 6.92 -32.95 13.89
C LYS A 158 6.69 -32.15 12.61
N TRP A 159 7.44 -31.09 12.28
CA TRP A 159 8.90 -31.06 12.13
C TRP A 159 9.43 -29.64 12.41
N TRP A 160 10.37 -29.53 13.35
CA TRP A 160 11.23 -28.36 13.44
C TRP A 160 12.32 -28.47 12.36
N ARG A 161 12.21 -27.65 11.31
CA ARG A 161 13.39 -27.19 10.57
C ARG A 161 13.54 -25.69 10.80
N ARG A 162 14.39 -25.37 11.78
CA ARG A 162 15.05 -24.07 11.89
C ARG A 162 15.76 -23.82 10.55
N SER A 163 15.19 -22.99 9.69
CA SER A 163 16.02 -22.29 8.69
C SER A 163 16.56 -21.05 9.41
N SER A 164 17.72 -21.23 10.01
CA SER A 164 18.57 -20.14 10.49
C SER A 164 19.11 -19.40 9.26
N LYS A 165 18.30 -18.51 8.68
CA LYS A 165 18.83 -17.38 7.93
C LYS A 165 18.33 -16.11 8.63
N PRO A 166 19.22 -15.29 9.20
CA PRO A 166 18.82 -14.01 9.74
C PRO A 166 18.24 -13.19 8.59
N TRP A 167 17.01 -12.71 8.76
CA TRP A 167 16.39 -11.79 7.82
C TRP A 167 17.31 -10.58 7.68
N ARG A 168 17.66 -10.25 6.42
CA ARG A 168 18.40 -9.02 6.13
C ARG A 168 17.57 -7.86 6.65
N ARG A 169 18.15 -7.12 7.58
CA ARG A 169 17.70 -5.79 7.98
C ARG A 169 17.58 -4.97 6.68
N PHE A 170 16.37 -4.59 6.29
CA PHE A 170 16.22 -3.49 5.34
C PHE A 170 16.52 -2.21 6.12
N SER A 171 17.81 -1.91 6.28
CA SER A 171 18.23 -0.54 6.50
C SER A 171 17.93 0.21 5.21
N ALA A 172 17.11 1.26 5.29
CA ALA A 172 17.11 2.29 4.26
C ALA A 172 18.56 2.75 4.09
N HIS A 173 19.20 2.37 2.99
CA HIS A 173 20.45 2.98 2.62
C HIS A 173 20.15 4.46 2.34
N PRO A 174 20.87 5.40 2.97
CA PRO A 174 20.82 6.78 2.52
C PRO A 174 21.34 6.80 1.08
N PHE A 175 20.54 7.35 0.18
CA PHE A 175 20.95 7.66 -1.18
C PHE A 175 22.24 8.50 -1.11
N GLN A 176 23.32 7.99 -1.70
CA GLN A 176 24.50 8.78 -2.07
C GLN A 176 24.23 9.46 -3.40
#